data_AF-A0AAW0NHF3-F1
#
_entry.id   AF-A0AAW0NHF3-F1
#
_cell.length_a   1.000
_cell.length_b   1.000
_cell.length_c   1.000
_cell.angle_alpha   90.00
_cell.angle_beta   90.00
_cell.angle_gamma   90.00
#
_symmetry.space_group_name_H-M   'P 1'
#
loop_
_entity.id
_entity.type
_entity.pdbx_description
1 polymer ?
#
loop_
_entity_poly.entity_id
_entity_poly.type
_entity_poly.pdbx_seq_one_letter_code
_entity_poly.pdbx_strand_id
1 'polypeptide(L)'
;MALNVPGLVATLLFYALVLGIGIWASVKSKRDRGRTQAQHSDMALLGDRKISLLVGIFTSTATWVGGTFIIGTAETVYDPGQGLLWAVMPLAATVAFVLGGLFFAEPMRTGST
;
A
#
# COMPACT_ATOMS: atom_id res chain seq x y z
N MET A 1 -21.25 -27.77 3.30
CA MET A 1 -20.28 -26.70 3.64
C MET A 1 -20.93 -25.81 4.69
N ALA A 2 -20.57 -25.95 5.96
CA ALA A 2 -21.14 -25.10 7.01
C ALA A 2 -20.62 -23.66 6.85
N LEU A 3 -21.53 -22.69 6.80
CA LEU A 3 -21.17 -21.27 6.76
C LEU A 3 -20.44 -20.91 8.07
N ASN A 4 -19.21 -20.43 7.96
CA ASN A 4 -18.47 -19.91 9.10
C ASN A 4 -19.01 -18.51 9.44
N VAL A 5 -20.11 -18.50 10.20
CA VAL A 5 -20.80 -17.26 10.62
C VAL A 5 -19.84 -16.31 11.34
N PRO A 6 -18.97 -16.75 12.27
CA PRO A 6 -17.96 -15.88 12.87
C PRO A 6 -17.00 -15.23 11.86
N GLY A 7 -16.49 -16.00 10.89
CA GLY A 7 -15.59 -15.49 9.86
C GLY A 7 -16.27 -14.46 8.95
N LEU A 8 -17.51 -14.74 8.54
CA LEU A 8 -18.29 -13.82 7.71
C LEU A 8 -18.54 -12.49 8.43
N VAL A 9 -18.91 -12.53 9.70
CA VAL A 9 -19.12 -11.32 10.51
C VAL A 9 -17.82 -10.52 10.62
N ALA A 10 -16.69 -11.18 10.88
CA ALA A 10 -15.39 -10.52 10.96
C ALA A 10 -14.99 -9.82 9.65
N THR A 11 -15.18 -10.49 8.49
CA THR A 11 -14.88 -9.89 7.18
C THR A 11 -15.79 -8.69 6.87
N LEU A 12 -17.08 -8.80 7.15
CA LEU A 12 -18.02 -7.70 6.93
C LEU A 12 -17.68 -6.48 7.79
N LEU A 13 -17.35 -6.69 9.07
CA LEU A 13 -16.91 -5.62 9.96
C LEU A 13 -15.62 -4.97 9.47
N PHE A 14 -14.64 -5.76 9.04
CA PHE A 14 -13.39 -5.25 8.49
C PHE A 14 -13.60 -4.36 7.26
N TYR A 15 -14.43 -4.79 6.32
CA TYR A 15 -14.76 -3.98 5.14
C TYR A 15 -15.54 -2.71 5.47
N ALA A 16 -16.47 -2.77 6.42
CA ALA A 16 -17.17 -1.59 6.90
C ALA A 16 -16.20 -0.56 7.52
N LEU A 17 -15.19 -1.01 8.27
CA LEU A 17 -14.15 -0.14 8.83
C LEU A 17 -13.28 0.50 7.74
N VAL A 18 -12.78 -0.28 6.78
CA VAL A 18 -11.96 0.24 5.67
C VAL A 18 -12.73 1.28 4.87
N LEU A 19 -13.99 0.98 4.55
CA LEU A 19 -14.87 1.89 3.83
C LEU A 19 -15.17 3.16 4.65
N GLY A 20 -15.43 3.02 5.95
CA GLY A 20 -15.63 4.15 6.87
C GLY A 20 -14.42 5.09 6.93
N ILE A 21 -13.20 4.53 7.04
CA ILE A 21 -11.96 5.30 7.03
C ILE A 21 -11.78 6.00 5.68
N GLY A 22 -12.04 5.32 4.57
CA GLY A 22 -11.97 5.89 3.22
C GLY A 22 -12.92 7.07 3.02
N ILE A 23 -14.18 6.93 3.47
CA ILE A 23 -15.17 8.01 3.42
C ILE A 23 -14.73 9.19 4.30
N TRP A 24 -14.32 8.93 5.54
CA TRP A 24 -13.87 9.97 6.46
C TRP A 24 -12.65 10.73 5.89
N ALA A 25 -11.66 10.01 5.36
CA ALA A 25 -10.48 10.61 4.73
C ALA A 25 -10.84 11.46 3.50
N SER A 26 -11.79 11.00 2.67
CA SER A 26 -12.29 11.73 1.51
C SER A 26 -13.02 13.01 1.89
N VAL A 27 -13.92 12.95 2.88
CA VAL A 27 -14.65 14.12 3.40
C VAL A 27 -13.70 15.12 4.05
N LYS A 28 -12.73 14.65 4.85
CA LYS A 28 -11.71 15.49 5.48
C LYS A 28 -10.83 16.19 4.43
N SER A 29 -10.40 15.47 3.40
CA SER A 29 -9.63 16.03 2.28
C SER A 29 -10.40 17.14 1.55
N LYS A 30 -11.70 16.95 1.29
CA LYS A 30 -12.56 18.00 0.69
C LYS A 30 -12.69 19.23 1.57
N ARG A 31 -12.83 19.05 2.90
CA ARG A 31 -12.96 20.15 3.86
C ARG A 31 -11.67 20.98 3.98
N ASP A 32 -10.52 20.31 3.93
CA ASP A 32 -9.21 20.96 3.95
C ASP A 32 -8.91 21.69 2.62
N ARG A 33 -9.31 21.13 1.47
CA ARG A 33 -9.19 21.78 0.15
C ARG A 33 -9.98 23.09 0.03
N GLY A 34 -11.12 23.21 0.72
CA GLY A 34 -11.92 24.45 0.75
C GLY A 34 -11.24 25.65 1.42
N ARG A 35 -10.14 25.44 2.17
CA ARG A 35 -9.34 26.53 2.79
C ARG A 35 -8.09 26.89 2.00
N THR A 36 -7.72 26.10 0.98
CA THR A 36 -6.46 26.20 0.23
C THR A 36 -6.74 26.19 -1.28
N GLN A 37 -7.78 26.90 -1.72
CA GLN A 37 -8.22 26.97 -3.13
C GLN A 37 -7.38 27.96 -3.98
N ALA A 38 -6.15 28.29 -3.58
CA ALA A 38 -5.34 29.30 -4.27
C ALA A 38 -4.18 28.74 -5.10
N GLN A 39 -3.83 27.45 -5.01
CA GLN A 39 -2.73 26.94 -5.82
C GLN A 39 -2.93 25.49 -6.26
N HIS A 40 -3.21 25.39 -7.55
CA HIS A 40 -2.77 24.37 -8.49
C HIS A 40 -2.97 22.89 -8.17
N SER A 41 -3.59 22.25 -9.15
CA SER A 41 -3.75 20.83 -9.47
C SER A 41 -2.55 19.89 -9.26
N ASP A 42 -1.38 20.38 -8.82
CA ASP A 42 -0.18 19.58 -8.53
C ASP A 42 -0.23 18.92 -7.13
N MET A 43 -1.05 19.48 -6.24
CA MET A 43 -1.18 19.01 -4.85
C MET A 43 -2.05 17.76 -4.67
N ALA A 44 -2.82 17.38 -5.69
CA ALA A 44 -3.72 16.23 -5.61
C ALA A 44 -2.99 14.88 -5.67
N LEU A 45 -1.77 14.86 -6.24
CA LEU A 45 -0.92 13.67 -6.36
C LEU A 45 0.22 13.65 -5.34
N LEU A 46 0.82 14.79 -5.01
CA LEU A 46 1.97 14.82 -4.09
C LEU A 46 1.63 15.14 -2.63
N GLY A 47 0.43 15.62 -2.32
CA GLY A 47 0.05 16.01 -0.96
C GLY A 47 1.10 16.97 -0.38
N ASP A 48 0.96 18.26 -0.65
CA ASP A 48 1.87 19.36 -0.23
C ASP A 48 2.12 19.48 1.30
N ARG A 49 1.63 18.53 2.10
CA ARG A 49 2.17 18.25 3.43
C ARG A 49 3.17 17.12 3.28
N LYS A 50 4.46 17.42 3.48
CA LYS A 50 5.54 16.45 3.77
C LYS A 50 4.95 15.12 4.26
N ILE A 51 4.67 14.18 3.36
CA ILE A 51 4.27 12.84 3.77
C ILE A 51 5.47 12.36 4.56
N SER A 52 5.24 12.09 5.85
CA SER A 52 6.31 11.57 6.69
C SER A 52 6.83 10.32 6.01
N LEU A 53 8.15 10.22 5.86
CA LEU A 53 8.83 9.09 5.21
C LEU A 53 8.29 7.76 5.76
N LEU A 54 7.94 7.72 7.04
CA LEU A 54 7.27 6.61 7.70
C LEU A 54 5.94 6.21 7.04
N VAL A 55 5.05 7.17 6.78
CA VAL A 55 3.75 6.94 6.10
C VAL A 55 3.99 6.49 4.66
N GLY A 56 5.02 7.04 4.00
CA GLY A 56 5.46 6.59 2.69
C GLY A 56 5.90 5.12 2.69
N ILE A 57 6.75 4.71 3.65
CA ILE A 57 7.18 3.31 3.80
C ILE A 57 5.97 2.39 4.02
N PHE A 58 5.08 2.73 4.95
CA PHE A 58 3.92 1.90 5.25
C PHE A 58 2.97 1.77 4.06
N THR A 59 2.73 2.88 3.34
CA THR A 59 1.85 2.88 2.17
C THR A 59 2.44 2.06 1.03
N SER A 60 3.73 2.27 0.71
CA SER A 60 4.42 1.48 -0.30
C SER A 60 4.44 0.00 0.07
N THR A 61 4.67 -0.33 1.35
CA THR A 61 4.63 -1.72 1.83
C THR A 61 3.25 -2.34 1.68
N ALA A 62 2.20 -1.61 2.04
CA ALA A 62 0.81 -2.08 1.91
C ALA A 62 0.42 -2.39 0.45
N THR A 63 1.04 -1.75 -0.53
CA THR A 63 0.77 -1.99 -1.97
C THR A 63 1.22 -3.37 -2.44
N TRP A 64 2.37 -3.88 -1.96
CA TRP A 64 2.94 -5.15 -2.46
C TRP A 64 2.71 -6.33 -1.51
N VAL A 65 2.49 -6.07 -0.22
CA VAL A 65 2.12 -7.11 0.76
C VAL A 65 0.62 -7.39 0.64
N GLY A 66 0.25 -8.17 -0.38
CA GLY A 66 -1.12 -8.57 -0.67
C GLY A 66 -1.41 -10.06 -0.43
N GLY A 67 -2.63 -10.49 -0.77
CA GLY A 67 -3.04 -11.89 -0.64
C GLY A 67 -2.14 -12.86 -1.41
N THR A 68 -1.72 -12.49 -2.63
CA THR A 68 -0.80 -13.30 -3.44
C THR A 68 0.58 -13.45 -2.79
N PHE A 69 1.09 -12.39 -2.17
CA PHE A 69 2.36 -12.46 -1.43
C PHE A 69 2.26 -13.45 -0.26
N ILE A 70 1.17 -13.38 0.52
CA ILE A 70 0.97 -14.25 1.69
C ILE A 70 0.79 -15.71 1.28
N ILE A 71 -0.11 -15.97 0.34
CA ILE A 71 -0.42 -17.34 -0.11
C ILE A 71 0.79 -17.95 -0.82
N GLY A 72 1.42 -17.21 -1.74
CA GLY A 72 2.59 -17.71 -2.47
C GLY A 72 3.77 -17.99 -1.54
N THR A 73 4.04 -17.12 -0.57
CA THR A 73 5.08 -17.39 0.43
C THR A 73 4.73 -18.62 1.27
N ALA A 74 3.49 -18.74 1.74
CA ALA A 74 3.06 -19.91 2.52
C ALA A 74 3.19 -21.22 1.73
N GLU A 75 2.81 -21.22 0.45
CA GLU A 75 2.93 -22.37 -0.44
C GLU A 75 4.40 -22.79 -0.64
N THR A 76 5.28 -21.82 -0.99
CA THR A 76 6.72 -22.10 -1.20
C THR A 76 7.41 -22.65 0.05
N VAL A 77 7.03 -22.18 1.23
CA VAL A 77 7.60 -22.65 2.50
C VAL A 77 7.03 -24.01 2.90
N TYR A 78 5.77 -24.28 2.58
CA TYR A 78 5.10 -25.55 2.90
C TYR A 78 5.58 -26.70 2.01
N ASP A 79 5.99 -26.42 0.77
CA ASP A 79 6.51 -27.44 -0.14
C ASP A 79 7.86 -28.00 0.38
N PRO A 80 7.96 -29.30 0.67
CA PRO A 80 9.19 -29.93 1.17
C PRO A 80 10.38 -29.85 0.20
N GLY A 81 10.13 -29.58 -1.09
CA GLY A 81 11.17 -29.34 -2.10
C GLY A 81 11.67 -27.89 -2.18
N GLN A 82 10.95 -26.93 -1.58
CA GLN A 82 11.23 -25.49 -1.71
C GLN A 82 11.44 -24.78 -0.35
N GLY A 83 10.86 -25.20 0.76
CA GLY A 83 11.25 -24.72 2.11
C GLY A 83 11.44 -23.18 2.26
N LEU A 84 12.18 -22.76 3.29
CA LEU A 84 12.34 -21.33 3.58
C LEU A 84 13.31 -20.60 2.62
N LEU A 85 14.28 -21.32 2.07
CA LEU A 85 15.28 -20.75 1.16
C LEU A 85 14.68 -20.27 -0.16
N TRP A 86 13.58 -20.87 -0.61
CA TRP A 86 12.94 -20.51 -1.88
C TRP A 86 11.87 -19.43 -1.75
N ALA A 87 11.57 -18.96 -0.54
CA ALA A 87 10.74 -17.77 -0.28
C ALA A 87 11.52 -16.48 -0.59
N VAL A 88 12.03 -16.33 -1.81
CA VAL A 88 12.93 -15.22 -2.23
C VAL A 88 12.14 -13.95 -2.53
N MET A 89 10.81 -14.03 -2.69
CA MET A 89 9.93 -12.89 -3.00
C MET A 89 10.19 -11.62 -2.15
N PRO A 90 10.36 -11.70 -0.81
CA PRO A 90 10.65 -10.53 0.01
C PRO A 90 12.00 -9.88 -0.32
N LEU A 91 13.04 -10.69 -0.55
CA LEU A 91 14.37 -10.21 -0.92
C LEU A 91 14.40 -9.63 -2.33
N ALA A 92 13.73 -10.29 -3.28
CA ALA A 92 13.60 -9.77 -4.63
C ALA A 92 12.86 -8.42 -4.66
N ALA A 93 11.79 -8.28 -3.87
CA ALA A 93 11.04 -7.03 -3.76
C ALA A 93 11.90 -5.90 -3.16
N THR A 94 12.66 -6.15 -2.08
CA THR A 94 13.51 -5.10 -1.49
C THR A 94 14.61 -4.64 -2.45
N VAL A 95 15.26 -5.56 -3.17
CA VAL A 95 16.26 -5.21 -4.19
C VAL A 95 15.61 -4.41 -5.32
N ALA A 96 14.43 -4.82 -5.80
CA ALA A 96 13.70 -4.09 -6.84
C ALA A 96 13.31 -2.67 -6.39
N PHE A 97 12.90 -2.48 -5.13
CA PHE A 97 12.60 -1.15 -4.59
C PHE A 97 13.85 -0.27 -4.46
N VAL A 98 14.98 -0.84 -4.04
CA VAL A 98 16.25 -0.08 -3.94
C VAL A 98 16.73 0.33 -5.32
N LEU A 99 16.76 -0.60 -6.28
CA LEU A 99 17.16 -0.30 -7.66
C LEU A 99 16.18 0.67 -8.33
N GLY A 100 14.87 0.44 -8.16
CA GLY A 100 13.82 1.32 -8.66
C GLY A 100 13.96 2.74 -8.11
N GLY A 101 14.20 2.87 -6.81
CA GLY A 101 14.46 4.15 -6.16
C GLY A 101 15.72 4.83 -6.69
N LEU A 102 16.83 4.12 -6.85
CA LEU A 102 18.10 4.70 -7.32
C LEU A 102 18.02 5.18 -8.78
N PHE A 103 17.40 4.39 -9.67
CA PHE A 103 17.38 4.72 -11.10
C PHE A 103 16.21 5.63 -11.52
N PHE A 104 15.05 5.52 -10.86
CA PHE A 104 13.83 6.20 -11.32
C PHE A 104 13.37 7.35 -10.41
N ALA A 105 13.84 7.46 -9.16
CA ALA A 105 13.36 8.54 -8.29
C ALA A 105 13.76 9.94 -8.80
N GLU A 106 14.97 10.09 -9.34
CA GLU A 106 15.44 11.38 -9.86
C GLU A 106 14.76 11.76 -11.18
N PRO A 107 14.66 10.89 -12.21
CA PRO A 107 13.86 11.17 -13.41
C PRO A 107 12.38 11.49 -13.12
N MET A 108 11.75 10.79 -12.17
CA MET A 108 10.35 11.04 -11.79
C MET A 108 10.15 12.38 -11.09
N ARG A 109 11.17 12.88 -10.37
CA ARG A 109 11.11 14.18 -9.69
C ARG A 109 11.41 15.35 -10.63
N THR A 110 12.30 15.16 -11.59
CA THR A 110 12.77 16.22 -12.49
C THR A 110 11.97 16.28 -13.80
N GLY A 111 11.25 15.21 -14.18
CA GLY A 111 10.42 15.16 -15.38
C GLY A 111 9.13 16.01 -15.35
N SER A 112 8.94 16.87 -14.34
CA SER A 112 7.81 17.81 -14.23
C SER A 112 8.17 19.25 -14.60
N THR A 113 9.25 19.47 -15.36
CA THR A 113 9.62 20.77 -15.95
C THR A 113 9.70 20.69 -17.46
#